data_AF-A0A957UYR9-F1
#
_entry.id   AF-A0A957UYR9-F1
#
_cell.length_a   1.000
_cell.length_b   1.000
_cell.length_c   1.000
_cell.angle_alpha   90.00
_cell.angle_beta   90.00
_cell.angle_gamma   90.00
#
_symmetry.space_group_name_H-M   'P 1'
#
loop_
_entity.id
_entity.type
_entity.pdbx_description
1 polymer ?
#
loop_
_entity_poly.entity_id
_entity_poly.type
_entity_poly.pdbx_seq_one_letter_code
_entity_poly.pdbx_strand_id
1 'polypeptide(L)'
;MSDALLTGKTSTSQPTSARTSTQSRSLFAGRQGRRLREALLAYLFLLPAFLIVGLFGLFPIIFAAYQSTLRGLNKIVGTFDGLGNYIRA
;
A
#
# COMPACT_ATOMS: atom_id res chain seq x y z
N MET A 1 -46.07 -41.00 45.80
CA MET A 1 -44.80 -40.27 45.95
C MET A 1 -44.12 -40.27 44.59
N SER A 2 -44.52 -39.56 43.52
CA SER A 2 -45.06 -38.21 43.36
C SER A 2 -44.22 -37.17 44.07
N ASP A 3 -43.01 -36.92 43.58
CA ASP A 3 -42.29 -35.65 43.70
C ASP A 3 -41.17 -35.60 42.65
N ALA A 4 -40.85 -34.39 42.22
CA ALA A 4 -39.89 -34.04 41.17
C ALA A 4 -40.42 -34.04 39.71
N LEU A 5 -41.68 -33.63 39.54
CA LEU A 5 -41.97 -32.64 38.49
C LEU A 5 -41.34 -31.32 38.92
N LEU A 6 -40.19 -30.95 38.34
CA LEU A 6 -39.68 -29.59 38.08
C LEU A 6 -38.16 -29.64 37.94
N THR A 7 -37.67 -29.77 36.71
CA THR A 7 -36.47 -29.01 36.34
C THR A 7 -36.55 -28.70 34.85
N GLY A 8 -37.05 -27.49 34.57
CA GLY A 8 -36.94 -26.91 33.26
C GLY A 8 -35.45 -26.79 32.92
N LYS A 9 -34.99 -27.61 31.97
CA LYS A 9 -33.74 -27.35 31.26
C LYS A 9 -34.12 -26.91 29.87
N THR A 10 -34.47 -25.63 29.84
CA THR A 10 -34.44 -24.72 28.71
C THR A 10 -33.43 -25.18 27.65
N SER A 11 -33.95 -25.46 26.46
CA SER A 11 -33.42 -24.94 25.20
C SER A 11 -32.02 -24.36 25.29
N THR A 12 -30.99 -25.21 25.23
CA THR A 12 -29.68 -24.75 24.81
C THR A 12 -29.64 -24.92 23.30
N SER A 13 -30.21 -23.94 22.61
CA SER A 13 -29.83 -23.62 21.24
C SER A 13 -28.33 -23.37 21.26
N GLN A 14 -27.55 -24.40 20.93
CA GLN A 14 -26.17 -24.19 20.50
C GLN A 14 -26.27 -23.32 19.25
N PRO A 15 -25.78 -22.07 19.25
CA PRO A 15 -25.47 -21.44 17.99
C PRO A 15 -24.36 -22.33 17.41
N THR A 16 -24.71 -23.07 16.36
CA THR A 16 -23.77 -23.53 15.35
C THR A 16 -23.10 -22.28 14.80
N SER A 17 -22.13 -21.78 15.56
CA SER A 17 -21.16 -20.80 15.14
C SER A 17 -20.40 -21.53 14.05
N ALA A 18 -20.90 -21.37 12.83
CA ALA A 18 -20.25 -21.71 11.61
C ALA A 18 -18.86 -21.08 11.68
N ARG A 19 -17.89 -21.87 12.17
CA ARG A 19 -16.49 -21.59 11.97
C ARG A 19 -16.30 -21.79 10.49
N THR A 20 -16.53 -20.72 9.73
CA THR A 20 -16.03 -20.59 8.37
C THR A 20 -14.52 -20.63 8.49
N SER A 21 -13.97 -21.84 8.53
CA SER A 21 -12.58 -22.08 8.26
C SER A 21 -12.38 -21.75 6.79
N THR A 22 -12.13 -20.47 6.50
CA THR A 22 -11.35 -20.08 5.34
C THR A 22 -9.96 -20.66 5.53
N GLN A 23 -9.84 -21.98 5.33
CA GLN A 23 -8.61 -22.63 4.91
C GLN A 23 -8.27 -22.04 3.55
N SER A 24 -7.70 -20.83 3.56
CA SER A 24 -7.02 -20.30 2.38
C SER A 24 -5.89 -21.28 2.12
N ARG A 25 -6.03 -22.04 1.05
CA ARG A 25 -5.05 -23.01 0.58
C ARG A 25 -3.70 -22.31 0.50
N SER A 26 -2.83 -22.59 1.47
CA SER A 26 -1.47 -22.08 1.44
C SER A 26 -0.66 -22.92 0.45
N LEU A 27 -0.96 -22.76 -0.84
CA LEU A 27 -0.17 -23.33 -1.93
C LEU A 27 1.27 -22.75 -1.97
N PHE A 28 1.53 -21.71 -1.17
CA PHE A 28 2.82 -21.07 -0.97
C PHE A 28 3.38 -21.25 0.46
N ALA A 29 2.92 -22.25 1.25
CA ALA A 29 3.44 -22.52 2.61
C ALA A 29 4.86 -23.13 2.64
N GLY A 30 5.51 -23.31 1.49
CA GLY A 30 6.87 -23.83 1.40
C GLY A 30 7.94 -22.82 1.84
N ARG A 31 9.19 -23.29 1.99
CA ARG A 31 10.38 -22.49 2.35
C ARG A 31 10.57 -21.26 1.44
N GLN A 32 10.16 -21.36 0.17
CA GLN A 32 10.22 -20.27 -0.82
C GLN A 32 9.18 -19.17 -0.57
N GLY A 33 7.96 -19.53 -0.13
CA GLY A 33 6.92 -18.54 0.15
C GLY A 33 7.22 -17.69 1.38
N ARG A 34 7.94 -18.24 2.37
CA ARG A 34 8.44 -17.47 3.53
C ARG A 34 9.44 -16.39 3.07
N ARG A 35 10.39 -16.76 2.21
CA ARG A 35 11.37 -15.82 1.61
C ARG A 35 10.70 -14.68 0.83
N LEU A 36 9.68 -14.99 0.02
CA LEU A 36 8.96 -13.96 -0.74
C LEU A 36 8.20 -13.00 0.18
N ARG A 37 7.58 -13.52 1.26
CA ARG A 37 6.89 -12.69 2.26
C ARG A 37 7.86 -11.77 3.00
N GLU A 38 9.01 -12.30 3.39
CA GLU A 38 10.07 -11.53 4.05
C GLU A 38 10.58 -10.41 3.12
N ALA A 39 10.85 -10.72 1.85
CA ALA A 39 11.26 -9.72 0.86
C ALA A 39 10.17 -8.65 0.64
N LEU A 40 8.91 -9.05 0.49
CA LEU A 40 7.80 -8.10 0.33
C LEU A 40 7.66 -7.18 1.53
N LEU A 41 7.77 -7.69 2.76
CA LEU A 41 7.73 -6.86 3.97
C LEU A 41 8.88 -5.85 4.00
N ALA A 42 10.09 -6.26 3.61
CA ALA A 42 11.23 -5.35 3.50
C ALA A 42 10.97 -4.22 2.50
N TYR A 43 10.44 -4.55 1.31
CA TYR A 43 10.11 -3.54 0.31
C TYR A 43 8.94 -2.64 0.75
N LEU A 44 7.89 -3.19 1.37
CA LEU A 44 6.77 -2.40 1.89
C LEU A 44 7.22 -1.44 2.99
N PHE A 45 8.16 -1.85 3.83
CA PHE A 45 8.75 -0.99 4.86
C PHE A 45 9.56 0.17 4.25
N LEU A 46 10.28 -0.09 3.15
CA LEU A 46 11.10 0.90 2.46
C LEU A 46 10.26 1.84 1.57
N LEU A 47 9.14 1.35 1.04
CA LEU A 47 8.24 2.05 0.13
C LEU A 47 7.85 3.46 0.57
N PRO A 48 7.39 3.73 1.82
CA PRO A 48 7.00 5.09 2.21
C PRO A 48 8.18 6.07 2.16
N ALA A 49 9.38 5.64 2.53
CA ALA A 49 10.57 6.48 2.42
C ALA A 49 10.90 6.79 0.95
N PHE A 50 10.84 5.79 0.07
CA PHE A 50 11.02 5.97 -1.37
C PHE A 50 9.99 6.91 -1.97
N LEU A 51 8.72 6.82 -1.55
CA LEU A 51 7.67 7.73 -2.02
C LEU A 51 7.95 9.17 -1.60
N ILE A 52 8.33 9.40 -0.34
CA ILE A 52 8.65 10.75 0.14
C ILE A 52 9.86 11.32 -0.61
N VAL A 53 10.96 10.56 -0.69
CA VAL A 53 12.17 11.00 -1.40
C VAL A 53 11.90 11.19 -2.89
N GLY A 54 11.11 10.31 -3.50
CA GLY A 54 10.73 10.42 -4.91
C GLY A 54 9.90 11.66 -5.18
N LEU A 55 8.86 11.91 -4.37
CA LEU A 55 7.90 12.98 -4.61
C LEU A 55 8.41 14.37 -4.18
N PHE A 56 9.21 14.45 -3.11
CA PHE A 56 9.70 15.71 -2.55
C PHE A 56 11.19 15.97 -2.78
N GLY A 57 11.99 14.93 -3.02
CA GLY A 57 13.41 15.09 -3.30
C GLY A 57 13.68 15.08 -4.80
N LEU A 58 13.40 13.95 -5.46
CA LEU A 58 13.80 13.72 -6.84
C LEU A 58 12.90 14.43 -7.86
N PHE A 59 11.57 14.32 -7.68
CA PHE A 59 10.58 14.92 -8.57
C PHE A 59 10.76 16.44 -8.77
N PRO A 60 10.90 17.28 -7.73
CA PRO A 60 11.05 18.73 -7.94
C PRO A 60 12.36 19.09 -8.65
N ILE A 61 13.43 18.34 -8.44
CA ILE A 61 14.72 18.57 -9.13
C ILE A 61 14.56 18.29 -10.63
N ILE A 62 13.99 17.14 -10.99
CA ILE A 62 13.73 16.79 -12.40
C ILE A 62 12.77 17.81 -13.04
N PHE A 63 11.72 18.19 -12.33
CA PHE A 63 10.76 19.18 -12.80
C PHE A 63 11.42 20.54 -13.05
N ALA A 64 12.26 21.01 -12.13
CA ALA A 64 13.00 22.26 -12.30
C ALA A 64 13.97 22.19 -13.48
N ALA A 65 14.68 21.07 -13.66
CA ALA A 65 15.55 20.86 -14.81
C ALA A 65 14.76 20.91 -16.13
N TYR A 66 13.60 20.27 -16.20
CA TYR A 66 12.71 20.36 -17.36
C TYR A 66 12.28 21.81 -17.64
N GLN A 67 11.78 22.50 -16.62
CA GLN A 67 11.35 23.90 -16.73
C GLN A 67 12.48 24.84 -17.15
N SER A 68 13.74 24.56 -16.78
CA SER A 68 14.88 25.38 -17.19
C SER A 68 15.09 25.44 -18.71
N THR A 69 14.56 24.44 -19.42
CA THR A 69 14.59 24.32 -20.88
C THR A 69 13.50 25.16 -21.56
N LEU A 70 12.56 25.70 -20.78
CA LEU A 70 11.47 26.54 -21.25
C LEU A 70 11.81 28.01 -21.04
N ARG A 71 11.35 28.87 -21.95
CA ARG A 71 11.53 30.33 -21.90
C ARG A 71 10.20 31.00 -21.57
N GLY A 72 10.22 31.93 -20.61
CA GLY A 72 9.07 32.75 -20.21
C GLY A 72 8.29 32.19 -19.00
N LEU A 73 8.88 32.29 -17.80
CA LEU A 73 8.29 31.88 -16.51
C LEU A 73 6.91 32.53 -16.20
N ASN A 74 6.58 33.65 -16.86
CA ASN A 74 5.33 34.42 -16.68
C ASN A 74 4.29 34.18 -17.80
N LYS A 75 4.50 33.24 -18.72
CA LYS A 75 3.51 32.85 -19.73
C LYS A 75 2.93 31.48 -19.37
N ILE A 76 1.59 31.35 -19.50
CA ILE A 76 0.80 30.14 -19.21
C ILE A 76 1.36 28.88 -19.92
N VAL A 77 2.04 29.08 -21.06
CA VAL A 77 2.83 28.07 -21.76
C VAL A 77 4.16 28.68 -22.18
N GLY A 78 5.25 28.27 -21.53
CA GLY A 78 6.61 28.63 -21.92
C GLY A 78 7.00 27.98 -23.24
N THR A 79 7.74 28.68 -24.10
CA THR A 79 8.24 28.11 -25.35
C THR A 79 9.53 27.34 -25.08
N PHE A 80 9.64 26.11 -25.60
CA PHE A 80 10.85 25.31 -25.48
C PHE A 80 12.02 25.99 -26.22
N ASP A 81 13.11 26.26 -25.51
CA ASP A 81 14.29 26.98 -26.01
C ASP A 81 15.60 26.20 -25.78
N GLY A 82 15.51 24.96 -25.29
CA GLY A 82 16.70 24.14 -25.07
C GLY A 82 17.64 24.75 -24.03
N LEU A 83 18.93 24.73 -24.34
CA LEU A 83 19.99 25.33 -23.52
C LEU A 83 20.13 26.85 -23.71
N GLY A 84 19.27 27.49 -24.52
CA GLY A 84 19.38 28.91 -24.86
C GLY A 84 19.29 29.86 -23.65
N ASN A 85 18.70 29.42 -22.53
CA ASN A 85 18.72 30.15 -21.26
C ASN A 85 20.11 30.19 -20.60
N TYR A 86 20.94 29.16 -20.74
CA TYR A 86 22.24 29.06 -20.08
C TYR A 86 23.36 29.82 -20.81
N ILE A 87 23.17 30.10 -22.10
CA ILE A 87 24.16 30.83 -22.93
C ILE A 87 23.97 32.35 -22.83
N ARG A 88 22.75 32.80 -22.52
CA ARG A 88 22.39 34.24 -22.48
C ARG A 88 22.40 34.84 -21.07
N ALA A 89 22.50 34.00 -20.03
CA ALA A 89 22.51 34.41 -18.63
C ALA A 89 23.85 35.04 -18.23
#